data_AF-A0A1Z1WLR3-F1
#
_entry.id   AF-A0A1Z1WLR3-F1
#
_cell.length_a   1.000
_cell.length_b   1.000
_cell.length_c   1.000
_cell.angle_alpha   90.00
_cell.angle_beta   90.00
_cell.angle_gamma   90.00
#
_symmetry.space_group_name_H-M   'P 1'
#
loop_
_entity.id
_entity.type
_entity.pdbx_description
1 polymer ?
#
loop_
_entity_poly.entity_id
_entity_poly.type
_entity_poly.pdbx_seq_one_letter_code
_entity_poly.pdbx_strand_id
1 'polypeptide(L)'
;MAAEVQHAVNDFFTEHDEPWRLPWAGEHRALRGLVGSGEAVLADTDAAERAYLRGYNEKVLAVETEGAGLAEAVYAGPAHDRAPEPWLMVRGMSDAAGPDKDDRHHAVAARNAAEVFCALLPHLL
;
A
#
# COMPACT_ATOMS: atom_id res chain seq x y z
N MET A 1 -15.01 -11.76 7.00
CA MET A 1 -14.02 -10.89 7.65
C MET A 1 -12.97 -10.36 6.67
N ALA A 2 -11.89 -11.05 6.26
CA ALA A 2 -10.95 -10.50 5.25
C ALA A 2 -11.58 -10.19 3.88
N ALA A 3 -12.59 -10.98 3.49
CA ALA A 3 -13.35 -10.77 2.27
C ALA A 3 -14.13 -9.43 2.26
N GLU A 4 -14.50 -8.86 3.41
CA GLU A 4 -15.29 -7.62 3.46
C GLU A 4 -14.48 -6.41 3.04
N VAL A 5 -13.29 -6.22 3.61
CA VAL A 5 -12.37 -5.15 3.19
C VAL A 5 -11.95 -5.32 1.73
N GLN A 6 -11.72 -6.55 1.28
CA GLN A 6 -11.41 -6.81 -0.12
C GLN A 6 -12.58 -6.45 -1.05
N HIS A 7 -13.82 -6.80 -0.69
CA HIS A 7 -14.99 -6.41 -1.46
C HIS A 7 -15.19 -4.89 -1.47
N ALA A 8 -15.03 -4.21 -0.33
CA ALA A 8 -15.10 -2.76 -0.25
C ALA A 8 -14.10 -2.07 -1.19
N VAL A 9 -12.86 -2.55 -1.23
CA VAL A 9 -11.83 -2.04 -2.16
C VAL A 9 -12.20 -2.35 -3.61
N ASN A 10 -12.77 -3.53 -3.90
CA ASN A 10 -13.24 -3.87 -5.25
C ASN A 10 -14.38 -2.93 -5.69
N ASP A 11 -15.33 -2.65 -4.80
CA ASP A 11 -16.49 -1.82 -5.08
C ASP A 11 -16.04 -0.38 -5.37
N PHE A 12 -15.11 0.15 -4.58
CA PHE A 12 -14.48 1.45 -4.83
C PHE A 12 -13.88 1.55 -6.24
N PHE A 13 -13.07 0.57 -6.65
CA PHE A 13 -12.46 0.56 -7.99
C PHE A 13 -13.46 0.25 -9.11
N THR A 14 -14.57 -0.41 -8.80
CA THR A 14 -15.67 -0.62 -9.76
C THR A 14 -16.44 0.66 -10.00
N GLU A 15 -16.62 1.49 -8.97
CA GLU A 15 -17.30 2.78 -9.08
C GLU A 15 -16.44 3.86 -9.75
N HIS A 16 -15.13 3.87 -9.50
CA HIS A 16 -14.27 4.99 -9.87
C HIS A 16 -13.16 4.68 -10.88
N ASP A 17 -13.20 3.51 -11.51
CA ASP A 17 -12.17 2.95 -12.39
C ASP A 17 -10.83 2.63 -11.70
N GLU A 18 -10.07 1.70 -12.29
CA GLU A 18 -8.72 1.36 -11.88
C GLU A 18 -7.73 1.72 -13.00
N PRO A 19 -6.79 2.67 -12.80
CA PRO A 19 -6.50 3.38 -11.55
C PRO A 19 -7.46 4.54 -11.27
N TRP A 20 -7.76 4.78 -9.99
CA TRP A 20 -8.51 5.94 -9.56
C TRP A 20 -7.65 7.20 -9.63
N ARG A 21 -8.12 8.26 -10.28
CA ARG A 21 -7.38 9.53 -10.41
C ARG A 21 -7.74 10.46 -9.26
N LEU A 22 -6.73 11.00 -8.59
CA LEU A 22 -6.94 11.87 -7.43
C LEU A 22 -7.51 13.23 -7.88
N PRO A 23 -8.68 13.66 -7.37
CA PRO A 23 -9.35 14.89 -7.85
C PRO A 23 -8.52 16.17 -7.68
N TRP A 24 -7.71 16.25 -6.62
CA TRP A 24 -6.92 17.45 -6.32
C TRP A 24 -5.57 17.50 -7.04
N ALA A 25 -5.14 16.41 -7.68
CA ALA A 25 -3.84 16.32 -8.33
C ALA A 25 -3.91 15.42 -9.56
N GLY A 26 -4.25 16.01 -10.71
CA GLY A 26 -4.69 15.29 -11.92
C GLY A 26 -3.71 14.27 -12.54
N GLU A 27 -2.44 14.27 -12.14
CA GLU A 27 -1.46 13.26 -12.56
C GLU A 27 -1.30 12.10 -11.56
N HIS A 28 -1.72 12.30 -10.32
CA HIS A 28 -1.65 11.28 -9.28
C HIS A 28 -2.80 10.30 -9.42
N ARG A 29 -2.50 9.05 -9.10
CA ARG A 29 -3.42 7.94 -9.24
C ARG A 29 -3.23 6.93 -8.12
N ALA A 30 -4.31 6.31 -7.71
CA ALA A 30 -4.32 5.19 -6.78
C ALA A 30 -4.36 3.87 -7.57
N LEU A 31 -3.57 2.91 -7.10
CA LEU A 31 -3.47 1.56 -7.61
C LEU A 31 -3.60 0.61 -6.42
N ARG A 32 -4.11 -0.60 -6.65
CA ARG A 32 -3.99 -1.71 -5.69
C ARG A 32 -2.97 -2.72 -6.19
N GLY A 33 -2.25 -3.35 -5.27
CA GLY A 33 -1.22 -4.30 -5.64
C GLY A 33 -0.48 -4.85 -4.43
N LEU A 34 0.51 -5.69 -4.71
CA LEU A 34 1.35 -6.26 -3.68
C LEU A 34 2.39 -5.23 -3.22
N VAL A 35 2.59 -5.16 -1.92
CA VAL A 35 3.62 -4.31 -1.29
C VAL A 35 4.65 -5.24 -0.65
N GLY A 36 5.90 -5.11 -1.06
CA GLY A 36 7.03 -5.77 -0.40
C GLY A 36 7.38 -5.03 0.88
N SER A 37 7.64 -5.76 1.96
CA SER A 37 8.00 -5.19 3.25
C SER A 37 9.31 -5.79 3.75
N GLY A 38 10.14 -4.99 4.42
CA GLY A 38 11.41 -5.44 5.00
C GLY A 38 12.02 -4.38 5.91
N GLU A 39 13.15 -4.68 6.54
CA GLU A 39 13.76 -3.78 7.53
C GLU A 39 14.72 -2.75 6.91
N ALA A 40 14.99 -2.84 5.61
CA ALA A 40 15.94 -1.98 4.91
C ALA A 40 15.24 -0.92 4.06
N VAL A 41 15.73 0.32 4.16
CA VAL A 41 15.36 1.39 3.23
C VAL A 41 16.10 1.17 1.91
N LEU A 42 15.35 1.02 0.81
CA LEU A 42 15.92 0.89 -0.52
C LEU A 42 16.19 2.27 -1.14
N ALA A 43 17.45 2.55 -1.43
CA ALA A 43 17.91 3.79 -2.07
C ALA A 43 18.84 3.52 -3.27
N ASP A 44 18.89 2.29 -3.76
CA ASP A 44 19.69 1.87 -4.91
C ASP A 44 18.80 1.11 -5.89
N THR A 45 18.84 1.52 -7.16
CA THR A 45 18.09 0.87 -8.24
C THR A 45 18.56 -0.55 -8.53
N ASP A 46 19.82 -0.86 -8.22
CA ASP A 46 20.46 -2.16 -8.46
C ASP A 46 20.56 -3.01 -7.18
N ALA A 47 19.89 -2.59 -6.10
CA ALA A 47 19.82 -3.31 -4.84
C ALA A 47 19.36 -4.78 -5.05
N ALA A 48 20.06 -5.72 -4.40
CA ALA A 48 19.78 -7.15 -4.51
C ALA A 48 18.35 -7.50 -4.08
N GLU A 49 17.79 -6.75 -3.14
CA GLU A 49 16.42 -6.83 -2.64
C GLU A 49 15.41 -6.55 -3.77
N ARG A 50 15.68 -5.58 -4.65
CA ARG A 50 14.81 -5.31 -5.81
C ARG A 50 14.81 -6.46 -6.80
N ALA A 51 16.00 -7.03 -7.06
CA ALA A 51 16.14 -8.19 -7.94
C ALA A 51 15.42 -9.42 -7.34
N TYR A 52 15.59 -9.65 -6.03
CA TYR A 52 14.90 -10.70 -5.29
C TYR A 52 13.39 -10.54 -5.37
N LEU A 53 12.85 -9.36 -5.05
CA LEU A 53 11.40 -9.11 -5.06
C LEU A 53 10.80 -9.32 -6.46
N ARG A 54 11.48 -8.83 -7.52
CA ARG A 54 11.06 -9.06 -8.91
C ARG A 54 11.08 -10.54 -9.30
N GLY A 55 12.08 -11.29 -8.83
CA GLY A 55 12.19 -12.73 -9.08
C GLY A 55 11.20 -13.56 -8.27
N TYR A 56 10.86 -13.12 -7.06
CA TYR A 56 9.89 -13.78 -6.19
C TYR A 56 8.46 -13.54 -6.65
N ASN A 57 8.11 -12.30 -6.99
CA ASN A 57 6.80 -11.95 -7.50
C ASN A 57 6.85 -10.68 -8.37
N GLU A 58 6.63 -10.85 -9.67
CA GLU A 58 6.65 -9.75 -10.64
C GLU A 58 5.55 -8.68 -10.41
N LYS A 59 4.51 -9.01 -9.62
CA LYS A 59 3.38 -8.11 -9.32
C LYS A 59 3.61 -7.21 -8.10
N VAL A 60 4.81 -7.24 -7.50
CA VAL A 60 5.19 -6.27 -6.46
C VAL A 60 5.17 -4.86 -7.05
N LEU A 61 4.28 -4.03 -6.51
CA LEU A 61 4.01 -2.68 -6.99
C LEU A 61 4.84 -1.63 -6.22
N ALA A 62 5.04 -1.85 -4.93
CA ALA A 62 5.71 -0.90 -4.03
C ALA A 62 6.49 -1.63 -2.93
N VAL A 63 7.34 -0.89 -2.23
CA VAL A 63 8.13 -1.37 -1.09
C VAL A 63 8.04 -0.40 0.08
N GLU A 64 8.05 -0.91 1.31
CA GLU A 64 8.04 -0.13 2.55
C GLU A 64 8.61 -0.97 3.73
N THR A 65 8.55 -0.44 4.96
CA THR A 65 9.26 -1.00 6.11
C THR A 65 8.38 -1.50 7.26
N GLU A 66 7.07 -1.24 7.29
CA GLU A 66 6.24 -1.54 8.48
C GLU A 66 5.13 -2.58 8.25
N GLY A 67 4.74 -2.83 7.01
CA GLY A 67 3.54 -3.57 6.64
C GLY A 67 3.56 -5.04 7.04
N ALA A 68 4.70 -5.71 6.91
CA ALA A 68 4.83 -7.09 7.37
C ALA A 68 4.67 -7.22 8.88
N GLY A 69 5.27 -6.29 9.65
CA GLY A 69 5.14 -6.30 11.11
C GLY A 69 3.70 -6.04 11.58
N LEU A 70 2.98 -5.13 10.91
CA LEU A 70 1.55 -4.92 11.16
C LEU A 70 0.73 -6.18 10.83
N ALA A 71 0.98 -6.78 9.67
CA ALA A 71 0.29 -8.01 9.27
C ALA A 71 0.53 -9.13 10.28
N GLU A 72 1.79 -9.33 10.69
CA GLU A 72 2.15 -10.32 11.71
C GLU A 72 1.42 -10.06 13.03
N ALA A 73 1.39 -8.82 13.50
CA ALA A 73 0.66 -8.47 14.72
C ALA A 73 -0.85 -8.79 14.63
N VAL A 74 -1.47 -8.53 13.47
CA VAL A 74 -2.90 -8.83 13.23
C VAL A 74 -3.16 -10.34 13.16
N TYR A 75 -2.28 -11.11 12.53
CA TYR A 75 -2.49 -12.55 12.34
C TYR A 75 -2.03 -13.39 13.55
N ALA A 76 -1.01 -12.95 14.28
CA ALA A 76 -0.47 -13.63 15.46
C ALA A 76 -1.14 -13.20 16.78
N GLY A 77 -1.78 -12.03 16.80
CA GLY A 77 -2.37 -11.40 18.00
C GLY A 77 -3.64 -12.05 18.57
N PRO A 78 -4.56 -12.65 17.79
CA PRO A 78 -5.75 -13.27 18.37
C PRO A 78 -5.40 -14.53 19.17
N ALA A 79 -5.93 -14.65 20.38
CA ALA A 79 -6.08 -15.97 21.02
C ALA A 79 -6.81 -16.89 20.02
N HIS A 80 -6.46 -18.18 19.99
CA HIS A 80 -6.87 -19.17 18.97
C HIS A 80 -8.38 -19.23 18.64
N ASP A 81 -9.24 -18.55 19.40
CA ASP A 81 -10.70 -18.55 19.30
C ASP A 81 -11.30 -17.29 18.62
N ARG A 82 -10.48 -16.30 18.21
CA ARG A 82 -10.96 -15.11 17.47
C ARG A 82 -10.36 -15.04 16.08
N ALA A 83 -11.21 -14.77 15.07
CA ALA A 83 -10.75 -14.46 13.73
C ALA A 83 -9.92 -13.15 13.74
N PRO A 84 -8.84 -13.05 12.95
CA PRO A 84 -8.07 -11.82 12.83
C PRO A 84 -8.94 -10.68 12.29
N GLU A 85 -8.68 -9.47 12.79
CA GLU A 85 -9.35 -8.27 12.30
C GLU A 85 -8.95 -8.00 10.84
N PRO A 86 -9.90 -7.63 9.96
CA PRO A 86 -9.55 -7.26 8.61
C PRO A 86 -8.77 -5.94 8.63
N TRP A 87 -7.80 -5.80 7.74
CA TRP A 87 -6.93 -4.62 7.68
C TRP A 87 -6.65 -4.23 6.23
N LEU A 88 -6.30 -2.96 6.04
CA LEU A 88 -5.94 -2.37 4.76
C LEU A 88 -4.75 -1.44 4.96
N MET A 89 -3.82 -1.46 4.02
CA MET A 89 -2.76 -0.47 3.94
C MET A 89 -3.02 0.50 2.78
N VAL A 90 -2.98 1.80 3.08
CA VAL A 90 -2.99 2.88 2.08
C VAL A 90 -1.70 3.67 2.22
N ARG A 91 -0.87 3.66 1.17
CA ARG A 91 0.43 4.35 1.14
C ARG A 91 0.48 5.33 -0.03
N GLY A 92 1.16 6.44 0.18
CA GLY A 92 1.55 7.36 -0.88
C GLY A 92 3.00 7.09 -1.27
N MET A 93 3.30 7.15 -2.57
CA MET A 93 4.66 6.99 -3.06
C MET A 93 5.47 8.26 -2.78
N SER A 94 6.51 8.16 -1.94
CA SER A 94 7.44 9.25 -1.62
C SER A 94 8.62 9.32 -2.57
N ASP A 95 9.00 8.20 -3.17
CA ASP A 95 10.17 8.07 -4.03
C ASP A 95 10.10 6.80 -4.87
N ALA A 96 11.09 6.59 -5.74
CA ALA A 96 11.21 5.43 -6.62
C ALA A 96 12.18 4.35 -6.09
N ALA A 97 12.55 4.42 -4.79
CA ALA A 97 13.53 3.56 -4.13
C ALA A 97 14.87 3.50 -4.90
N GLY A 98 15.37 4.67 -5.28
CA GLY A 98 16.57 4.85 -6.10
C GLY A 98 17.50 5.92 -5.53
N PRO A 99 18.63 6.20 -6.21
CA PRO A 99 19.70 7.05 -5.67
C PRO A 99 19.28 8.51 -5.45
N ASP A 100 18.26 8.98 -6.17
CA ASP A 100 17.69 10.32 -6.02
C ASP A 100 16.67 10.43 -4.87
N LYS A 101 16.65 9.45 -3.96
CA LYS A 101 15.75 9.46 -2.80
C LYS A 101 16.01 10.68 -1.93
N ASP A 102 14.95 11.42 -1.66
CA ASP A 102 14.90 12.50 -0.66
C ASP A 102 13.48 12.66 -0.11
N ASP A 103 13.33 13.61 0.82
CA ASP A 103 12.09 13.81 1.57
C ASP A 103 11.11 14.79 0.90
N ARG A 104 11.41 15.31 -0.31
CA ARG A 104 10.63 16.41 -0.93
C ARG A 104 9.19 16.04 -1.21
N HIS A 105 8.90 14.76 -1.45
CA HIS A 105 7.56 14.29 -1.77
C HIS A 105 6.81 13.72 -0.58
N HIS A 106 7.37 13.70 0.64
CA HIS A 106 6.71 13.10 1.81
C HIS A 106 5.35 13.74 2.11
N ALA A 107 5.26 15.07 2.04
CA ALA A 107 4.00 15.78 2.29
C ALA A 107 2.93 15.46 1.23
N VAL A 108 3.32 15.38 -0.04
CA VAL A 108 2.41 15.02 -1.14
C VAL A 108 1.99 13.56 -1.04
N ALA A 109 2.91 12.66 -0.74
CA ALA A 109 2.63 11.24 -0.51
C ALA A 109 1.63 11.04 0.64
N ALA A 110 1.84 11.69 1.78
CA ALA A 110 0.94 11.64 2.92
C ALA A 110 -0.46 12.16 2.57
N ARG A 111 -0.54 13.29 1.86
CA ARG A 111 -1.82 13.84 1.40
C ARG A 111 -2.52 12.90 0.42
N ASN A 112 -1.79 12.36 -0.56
CA ASN A 112 -2.35 11.39 -1.52
C ASN A 112 -2.94 10.17 -0.79
N ALA A 113 -2.22 9.61 0.18
CA ALA A 113 -2.69 8.48 0.98
C ALA A 113 -3.96 8.81 1.77
N ALA A 114 -3.98 9.97 2.44
CA ALA A 114 -5.12 10.42 3.22
C ALA A 114 -6.37 10.62 2.34
N GLU A 115 -6.21 11.19 1.15
CA GLU A 115 -7.31 11.45 0.21
C GLU A 115 -7.89 10.14 -0.34
N VAL A 116 -7.03 9.17 -0.67
CA VAL A 116 -7.47 7.81 -1.04
C VAL A 116 -8.21 7.13 0.11
N PHE A 117 -7.69 7.22 1.34
CA PHE A 117 -8.35 6.65 2.51
C PHE A 117 -9.71 7.29 2.76
N CYS A 118 -9.82 8.62 2.70
CA CYS A 118 -11.08 9.34 2.84
C CYS A 118 -12.10 8.96 1.77
N ALA A 119 -11.65 8.74 0.53
CA ALA A 119 -12.52 8.30 -0.57
C ALA A 119 -12.96 6.83 -0.42
N LEU A 120 -12.15 5.98 0.22
CA LEU A 120 -12.48 4.59 0.52
C LEU A 120 -13.43 4.43 1.71
N LEU A 121 -13.41 5.35 2.69
CA LEU A 121 -14.20 5.24 3.93
C LEU A 121 -15.69 4.91 3.71
N PRO A 122 -16.42 5.51 2.75
CA PRO A 122 -17.82 5.17 2.49
C PRO A 122 -18.07 3.72 2.08
N HIS A 123 -17.06 3.02 1.55
CA HIS A 123 -17.15 1.61 1.18
C HIS A 123 -16.76 0.68 2.35
N LEU A 124 -16.06 1.20 3.36
CA LEU A 124 -15.55 0.45 4.51
C LEU A 124 -16.51 0.47 5.72
N LEU A 125 -17.55 1.30 5.69
CA LEU A 125 -18.51 1.55 6.79
C LEU A 125 -19.90 0.99 6.51
#